data_AF-A0A1M5JJC4-F1
#
_entry.id   AF-A0A1M5JJC4-F1
#
_cell.length_a   1.000
_cell.length_b   1.000
_cell.length_c   1.000
_cell.angle_alpha   90.00
_cell.angle_beta   90.00
_cell.angle_gamma   90.00
#
_symmetry.space_group_name_H-M   'P 1'
#
loop_
_entity.id
_entity.type
_entity.pdbx_description
1 polymer ?
#
loop_
_entity_poly.entity_id
_entity_poly.type
_entity_poly.pdbx_seq_one_letter_code
_entity_poly.pdbx_strand_id
1 'polypeptide(L)'
;MICYVLVLIIFRLKHILILEENIFAALVLFLFKPFWYSNEVEGRMLFFHRKVWYAMLFVLDVGNTNTVLGVYEDDVLTHHWRIKTDRYKTEDEFAMLIKSLFEHKGLEMSDVQGVIISSVVPPIMFSLEKMCEVYFDIDPLIVGKNSLETTKLKMCYPNPHEIGADRIVNAVGAIKQYRAPLVIIDFGTATTFCYINDREEYCGGIISPGINISMEALYQKASKLPKIEIEKPDEVVGKSTVEAMKSGVFYGYVGQVDGIVNQIKNSTNTNPTVIATGGLSALIGDASNTIDVVDPYLTLNGLYTIYKDNWKK
;
A
#
# COMPACT_ATOMS: atom_id res chain seq x y z
N MET A 1 -30.39 -11.08 35.85
CA MET A 1 -29.65 -12.38 35.81
C MET A 1 -30.23 -13.36 34.79
N ILE A 2 -31.56 -13.47 34.66
CA ILE A 2 -32.24 -14.39 33.71
C ILE A 2 -31.95 -14.05 32.22
N CYS A 3 -31.89 -12.76 31.85
CA CYS A 3 -31.58 -12.36 30.46
C CYS A 3 -30.18 -12.77 30.00
N TYR A 4 -29.18 -12.78 30.88
CA TYR A 4 -27.79 -13.09 30.53
C TYR A 4 -27.62 -14.58 30.19
N VAL A 5 -28.32 -15.46 30.93
CA VAL A 5 -28.32 -16.90 30.67
C VAL A 5 -29.05 -17.23 29.37
N LEU A 6 -30.14 -16.52 29.04
CA LEU A 6 -30.84 -16.68 27.77
C LEU A 6 -29.99 -16.26 26.56
N VAL A 7 -29.27 -15.13 26.64
CA VAL A 7 -28.37 -14.69 25.56
C VAL A 7 -27.27 -15.72 25.29
N LEU A 8 -26.67 -16.29 26.33
CA LEU A 8 -25.63 -17.32 26.20
C LEU A 8 -26.17 -18.62 25.60
N ILE A 9 -27.42 -19.00 25.91
CA ILE A 9 -28.09 -20.16 25.31
C ILE A 9 -28.38 -19.92 23.83
N ILE A 10 -28.87 -18.74 23.44
CA ILE A 10 -29.15 -18.38 22.04
C ILE A 10 -27.85 -18.33 21.22
N PHE A 11 -26.76 -17.81 21.78
CA PHE A 11 -25.44 -17.83 21.12
C PHE A 11 -24.88 -19.24 20.94
N ARG A 12 -25.07 -20.13 21.94
CA ARG A 12 -24.72 -21.55 21.78
C ARG A 12 -25.56 -22.23 20.71
N LEU A 13 -26.82 -21.84 20.55
CA LEU A 13 -27.71 -22.38 19.52
C LEU A 13 -27.37 -21.88 18.10
N LYS A 14 -26.80 -20.67 17.92
CA LYS A 14 -26.32 -20.18 16.59
C LYS A 14 -25.31 -21.15 15.98
N HIS A 15 -24.36 -21.64 16.78
CA HIS A 15 -23.35 -22.60 16.33
C HIS A 15 -23.89 -24.01 16.10
N ILE A 16 -25.02 -24.38 16.72
CA ILE A 16 -25.61 -25.72 16.60
C ILE A 16 -26.59 -25.79 15.43
N LEU A 17 -27.27 -24.69 15.08
CA LEU A 17 -28.38 -24.68 14.13
C LEU A 17 -28.07 -24.09 12.75
N ILE A 18 -26.86 -23.56 12.50
CA ILE A 18 -26.46 -22.93 11.21
C ILE A 18 -27.57 -21.99 10.69
N LEU A 19 -28.05 -21.10 11.57
CA LEU A 19 -29.09 -20.14 11.22
C LEU A 19 -28.49 -19.02 10.36
N GLU A 20 -29.12 -18.71 9.23
CA GLU A 20 -28.81 -17.49 8.45
C GLU A 20 -28.91 -16.25 9.33
N GLU A 21 -28.01 -15.29 9.12
CA GLU A 21 -27.82 -14.15 10.02
C GLU A 21 -29.08 -13.29 10.23
N ASN A 22 -29.90 -13.18 9.18
CA ASN A 22 -31.16 -12.43 9.21
C ASN A 22 -32.20 -13.08 10.15
N ILE A 23 -32.22 -14.42 10.24
CA ILE A 23 -33.13 -15.15 11.12
C ILE A 23 -32.67 -15.04 12.57
N PHE A 24 -31.35 -15.08 12.80
CA PHE A 24 -30.77 -14.88 14.13
C PHE A 24 -31.07 -13.47 14.67
N ALA A 25 -30.89 -12.44 13.85
CA ALA A 25 -31.19 -11.06 14.21
C ALA A 25 -32.68 -10.86 14.53
N ALA A 26 -33.58 -11.44 13.72
CA ALA A 26 -35.03 -11.37 13.94
C ALA A 26 -35.47 -12.07 15.24
N LEU A 27 -34.88 -13.23 15.58
CA LEU A 27 -35.20 -13.98 16.80
C LEU A 27 -34.76 -13.22 18.06
N VAL A 28 -33.58 -12.60 18.02
CA VAL A 28 -33.07 -11.76 19.12
C VAL A 28 -33.97 -10.53 19.30
N LEU A 29 -34.35 -9.85 18.20
CA LEU A 29 -35.27 -8.71 18.28
C LEU A 29 -36.65 -9.09 18.82
N PHE A 30 -37.19 -10.25 18.42
CA PHE A 30 -38.51 -10.73 18.86
C PHE A 30 -38.52 -11.14 20.34
N LEU A 31 -37.52 -11.89 20.81
CA LEU A 31 -37.45 -12.37 22.19
C LEU A 31 -37.15 -11.27 23.21
N PHE A 32 -36.41 -10.24 22.80
CA PHE A 32 -36.03 -9.16 23.71
C PHE A 32 -36.97 -7.95 23.64
N LYS A 33 -37.91 -7.88 22.68
CA LYS A 33 -38.93 -6.83 22.52
C LYS A 33 -39.63 -6.39 23.83
N PRO A 34 -39.93 -7.28 24.80
CA PRO A 34 -40.55 -6.87 26.07
C PRO A 34 -39.62 -6.15 27.06
N PHE A 35 -38.30 -6.18 26.86
CA PHE A 35 -37.29 -5.64 27.78
C PHE A 35 -36.74 -4.26 27.36
N TRP A 36 -37.33 -3.61 26.34
CA TRP A 36 -36.84 -2.34 25.76
C TRP A 36 -37.10 -1.11 26.63
N TYR A 37 -37.68 -1.27 27.81
CA TYR A 37 -38.09 -0.17 28.70
C TYR A 37 -37.15 0.07 29.90
N SER A 38 -35.88 -0.31 29.80
CA SER A 38 -34.89 0.03 30.83
C SER A 38 -33.57 0.54 30.23
N ASN A 39 -33.19 1.77 30.62
CA ASN A 39 -32.02 2.53 30.16
C ASN A 39 -30.65 1.84 30.35
N GLU A 40 -30.58 0.68 31.00
CA GLU A 40 -29.33 -0.08 31.18
C GLU A 40 -28.98 -1.01 30.00
N VAL A 41 -29.92 -1.34 29.13
CA VAL A 41 -29.68 -2.25 27.98
C VAL A 41 -29.03 -1.51 26.81
N GLU A 42 -29.35 -0.23 26.65
CA GLU A 42 -28.86 0.62 25.55
C GLU A 42 -27.33 0.80 25.62
N GLY A 43 -26.79 1.06 26.82
CA GLY A 43 -25.35 1.21 27.03
C GLY A 43 -24.53 -0.08 26.87
N ARG A 44 -25.14 -1.26 27.06
CA ARG A 44 -24.46 -2.56 26.90
C ARG A 44 -24.61 -3.15 25.50
N MET A 45 -25.68 -2.83 24.77
CA MET A 45 -25.79 -3.16 23.33
C MET A 45 -24.88 -2.28 22.47
N LEU A 46 -24.67 -1.00 22.83
CA LEU A 46 -23.65 -0.14 22.21
C LEU A 46 -22.22 -0.70 22.35
N PHE A 47 -21.95 -1.44 23.43
CA PHE A 47 -20.66 -2.12 23.64
C PHE A 47 -20.49 -3.38 22.78
N PHE A 48 -21.59 -4.02 22.36
CA PHE A 48 -21.56 -5.22 21.50
C PHE A 48 -21.72 -4.91 20.01
N HIS A 49 -22.30 -3.75 19.66
CA HIS A 49 -22.30 -3.24 18.28
C HIS A 49 -20.92 -2.78 17.79
N ARG A 50 -19.91 -2.72 18.66
CA ARG A 50 -18.59 -2.19 18.35
C ARG A 50 -17.58 -3.23 17.86
N LYS A 51 -18.03 -4.45 17.52
CA LYS A 51 -17.12 -5.60 17.30
C LYS A 51 -17.39 -6.45 16.05
N VAL A 52 -18.15 -5.95 15.09
CA VAL A 52 -18.20 -6.44 13.70
C VAL A 52 -18.54 -5.26 12.77
N TRP A 53 -17.64 -4.29 12.68
CA TRP A 53 -17.65 -3.38 11.53
C TRP A 53 -16.47 -3.82 10.68
N TYR A 54 -16.75 -4.30 9.48
CA TYR A 54 -15.75 -4.49 8.44
C TYR A 54 -15.18 -3.09 8.17
N ALA A 55 -14.03 -2.79 8.75
CA ALA A 55 -13.48 -1.44 8.67
C ALA A 55 -12.85 -1.25 7.30
N MET A 56 -13.60 -0.62 6.39
CA MET A 56 -13.08 -0.29 5.08
C MET A 56 -12.09 0.86 5.19
N LEU A 57 -10.84 0.58 4.83
CA LEU A 57 -9.75 1.57 4.83
C LEU A 57 -9.39 1.92 3.38
N PHE A 58 -9.44 3.21 3.06
CA PHE A 58 -8.93 3.72 1.80
C PHE A 58 -7.48 4.19 1.96
N VAL A 59 -6.59 3.66 1.12
CA VAL A 59 -5.15 3.96 1.15
C VAL A 59 -4.73 4.64 -0.16
N LEU A 60 -3.90 5.67 -0.06
CA LEU A 60 -3.38 6.39 -1.21
C LEU A 60 -1.85 6.49 -1.13
N ASP A 61 -1.17 6.01 -2.15
CA ASP A 61 0.26 6.24 -2.37
C ASP A 61 0.44 7.21 -3.54
N VAL A 62 0.90 8.41 -3.25
CA VAL A 62 1.05 9.51 -4.20
C VAL A 62 2.51 9.63 -4.63
N GLY A 63 2.82 9.03 -5.78
CA GLY A 63 4.10 9.20 -6.47
C GLY A 63 4.12 10.40 -7.41
N ASN A 64 5.30 10.71 -7.95
CA ASN A 64 5.49 11.81 -8.91
C ASN A 64 4.75 11.59 -10.24
N THR A 65 4.70 10.34 -10.71
CA THR A 65 4.11 9.98 -12.00
C THR A 65 2.69 9.43 -11.86
N ASN A 66 2.48 8.57 -10.85
CA ASN A 66 1.22 7.88 -10.63
C ASN A 66 0.84 7.94 -9.15
N THR A 67 -0.47 7.97 -8.90
CA THR A 67 -1.07 7.71 -7.59
C THR A 67 -1.68 6.32 -7.62
N VAL A 68 -1.31 5.49 -6.66
CA VAL A 68 -1.89 4.15 -6.46
C VAL A 68 -2.91 4.24 -5.32
N LEU A 69 -4.10 3.73 -5.59
CA LEU A 69 -5.24 3.73 -4.68
C LEU A 69 -5.52 2.29 -4.26
N GLY A 70 -5.92 2.07 -3.02
CA GLY A 70 -6.30 0.75 -2.52
C GLY A 70 -7.45 0.82 -1.51
N VAL A 71 -8.29 -0.21 -1.49
CA VAL A 71 -9.33 -0.40 -0.48
C VAL A 71 -9.05 -1.70 0.24
N TYR A 72 -8.97 -1.64 1.56
CA TYR A 72 -8.88 -2.80 2.43
C TYR A 72 -10.19 -3.03 3.15
N GLU A 73 -10.65 -4.28 3.16
CA GLU A 73 -11.77 -4.77 3.96
C GLU A 73 -11.28 -6.01 4.70
N ASP A 74 -11.53 -6.10 6.01
CA ASP A 74 -11.15 -7.26 6.83
C ASP A 74 -9.69 -7.72 6.66
N ASP A 75 -8.78 -6.75 6.64
CA ASP A 75 -7.35 -6.97 6.49
C ASP A 75 -6.91 -7.49 5.11
N VAL A 76 -7.80 -7.45 4.11
CA VAL A 76 -7.54 -7.88 2.73
C VAL A 76 -7.69 -6.69 1.77
N LEU A 77 -6.71 -6.52 0.87
CA LEU A 77 -6.83 -5.56 -0.23
C LEU A 77 -7.87 -6.07 -1.23
N THR A 78 -9.09 -5.54 -1.20
CA THR A 78 -10.21 -5.96 -2.07
C THR A 78 -10.12 -5.31 -3.44
N HIS A 79 -9.70 -4.04 -3.49
CA HIS A 79 -9.62 -3.26 -4.71
C HIS A 79 -8.38 -2.38 -4.77
N HIS A 80 -7.90 -2.12 -5.97
CA HIS A 80 -6.81 -1.18 -6.21
C HIS A 80 -6.94 -0.55 -7.59
N TRP A 81 -6.40 0.66 -7.72
CA TRP A 81 -6.35 1.41 -8.97
C TRP A 81 -5.05 2.16 -9.09
N ARG A 82 -4.70 2.53 -10.32
CA ARG A 82 -3.57 3.41 -10.62
C ARG A 82 -4.07 4.53 -11.51
N ILE A 83 -3.87 5.77 -11.06
CA ILE A 83 -4.20 6.98 -11.80
C ILE A 83 -2.94 7.82 -12.01
N LYS A 84 -2.92 8.67 -13.03
CA LYS A 84 -1.83 9.62 -13.23
C LYS A 84 -1.87 10.67 -12.13
N THR A 85 -0.71 10.98 -11.55
CA THR A 85 -0.59 12.11 -10.61
C THR A 85 -0.77 13.42 -11.37
N ASP A 86 -1.74 14.21 -10.94
CA ASP A 86 -2.04 15.50 -11.55
C ASP A 86 -2.03 16.59 -10.50
N ARG A 87 -1.10 17.53 -10.64
CA ARG A 87 -0.84 18.56 -9.64
C ARG A 87 -1.82 19.72 -9.69
N TYR A 88 -2.67 19.74 -10.72
CA TYR A 88 -3.64 20.79 -10.95
C TYR A 88 -5.07 20.33 -10.66
N LYS A 89 -5.27 19.04 -10.31
CA LYS A 89 -6.59 18.53 -9.96
C LYS A 89 -7.09 19.14 -8.66
N THR A 90 -8.35 19.57 -8.68
CA THR A 90 -9.05 20.02 -7.49
C THR A 90 -9.59 18.84 -6.67
N GLU A 91 -9.98 19.11 -5.43
CA GLU A 91 -10.66 18.17 -4.54
C GLU A 91 -11.90 17.55 -5.18
N ASP A 92 -12.69 18.35 -5.92
CA ASP A 92 -13.92 17.90 -6.59
C ASP A 92 -13.60 16.97 -7.76
N GLU A 93 -12.58 17.26 -8.55
CA GLU A 93 -12.15 16.40 -9.65
C GLU A 93 -11.61 15.06 -9.13
N PHE A 94 -10.85 15.07 -8.03
CA PHE A 94 -10.43 13.84 -7.36
C PHE A 94 -11.63 13.07 -6.82
N ALA A 95 -12.58 13.73 -6.15
CA ALA A 95 -13.75 13.10 -5.60
C ALA A 95 -14.61 12.44 -6.69
N MET A 96 -14.87 13.12 -7.80
CA MET A 96 -15.65 12.56 -8.90
C MET A 96 -14.95 11.35 -9.54
N LEU A 97 -13.62 11.43 -9.70
CA LEU A 97 -12.84 10.29 -10.19
C LEU A 97 -12.93 9.11 -9.23
N ILE A 98 -12.68 9.31 -7.94
CA ILE A 98 -12.68 8.25 -6.93
C ILE A 98 -14.09 7.65 -6.78
N LYS A 99 -15.13 8.50 -6.79
CA LYS A 99 -16.53 8.07 -6.77
C LYS A 99 -16.83 7.15 -7.95
N SER A 100 -16.41 7.53 -9.15
CA SER A 100 -16.59 6.71 -10.34
C SER A 100 -15.88 5.35 -10.25
N LEU A 101 -14.67 5.32 -9.66
CA LEU A 101 -13.93 4.06 -9.42
C LEU A 101 -14.63 3.16 -8.39
N PHE A 102 -15.18 3.77 -7.33
CA PHE A 102 -15.92 3.08 -6.26
C PHE A 102 -17.24 2.51 -6.78
N GLU A 103 -18.05 3.33 -7.45
CA GLU A 103 -19.33 2.92 -8.05
C GLU A 103 -19.13 1.76 -9.04
N HIS A 104 -18.05 1.77 -9.82
CA HIS A 104 -17.72 0.68 -10.73
C HIS A 104 -17.43 -0.66 -10.01
N LYS A 105 -17.05 -0.63 -8.73
CA LYS A 105 -16.85 -1.81 -7.88
C LYS A 105 -18.02 -2.07 -6.93
N GLY A 106 -19.09 -1.28 -7.01
CA GLY A 106 -20.24 -1.39 -6.11
C GLY A 106 -19.94 -0.91 -4.69
N LEU A 107 -18.97 -0.02 -4.53
CA LEU A 107 -18.63 0.62 -3.26
C LEU A 107 -19.25 2.02 -3.20
N GLU A 108 -19.55 2.48 -1.99
CA GLU A 108 -19.94 3.86 -1.70
C GLU A 108 -18.83 4.56 -0.90
N MET A 109 -18.69 5.88 -1.08
CA MET A 109 -17.72 6.66 -0.28
C MET A 109 -18.02 6.57 1.22
N SER A 110 -19.30 6.45 1.59
CA SER A 110 -19.77 6.27 2.97
C SER A 110 -19.38 4.94 3.61
N ASP A 111 -18.93 3.96 2.83
CA ASP A 111 -18.44 2.68 3.37
C ASP A 111 -17.06 2.84 4.02
N VAL A 112 -16.29 3.83 3.57
CA VAL A 112 -14.93 4.09 4.06
C VAL A 112 -14.99 4.70 5.45
N GLN A 113 -14.27 4.09 6.39
CA GLN A 113 -14.19 4.52 7.79
C GLN A 113 -12.85 5.17 8.13
N GLY A 114 -11.91 5.08 7.20
CA GLY A 114 -10.55 5.55 7.39
C GLY A 114 -9.86 5.89 6.09
N VAL A 115 -9.00 6.90 6.13
CA VAL A 115 -8.13 7.25 5.01
C VAL A 115 -6.69 7.40 5.51
N ILE A 116 -5.73 6.86 4.75
CA ILE A 116 -4.29 7.13 4.94
C ILE A 116 -3.64 7.49 3.61
N ILE A 117 -2.77 8.51 3.64
CA ILE A 117 -2.10 9.03 2.45
C ILE A 117 -0.59 9.07 2.71
N SER A 118 0.20 8.46 1.82
CA SER A 118 1.62 8.75 1.65
C SER A 118 1.81 9.60 0.42
N SER A 119 2.69 10.60 0.50
CA SER A 119 2.97 11.46 -0.65
C SER A 119 4.38 11.97 -0.68
N VAL A 120 4.98 11.90 -1.87
CA VAL A 120 6.23 12.60 -2.22
C VAL A 120 5.97 13.83 -3.11
N VAL A 121 4.71 14.27 -3.22
CA VAL A 121 4.27 15.37 -4.07
C VAL A 121 3.49 16.41 -3.25
N PRO A 122 4.17 17.33 -2.54
CA PRO A 122 3.54 18.31 -1.66
C PRO A 122 2.43 19.18 -2.28
N PRO A 123 2.54 19.65 -3.55
CA PRO A 123 1.53 20.54 -4.14
C PRO A 123 0.11 19.98 -4.20
N ILE A 124 -0.07 18.67 -4.14
CA ILE A 124 -1.40 18.04 -4.30
C ILE A 124 -2.09 17.73 -2.98
N MET A 125 -1.35 17.83 -1.86
CA MET A 125 -1.84 17.40 -0.55
C MET A 125 -3.06 18.18 -0.09
N PHE A 126 -3.08 19.49 -0.34
CA PHE A 126 -4.23 20.33 -0.01
C PHE A 126 -5.52 19.81 -0.66
N SER A 127 -5.50 19.51 -1.96
CA SER A 127 -6.66 18.98 -2.69
C SER A 127 -7.08 17.59 -2.18
N LEU A 128 -6.12 16.73 -1.87
CA LEU A 128 -6.42 15.38 -1.36
C LEU A 128 -6.99 15.39 0.06
N GLU A 129 -6.40 16.17 0.95
CA GLU A 129 -6.90 16.37 2.33
C GLU A 129 -8.31 16.96 2.29
N LYS A 130 -8.54 17.98 1.45
CA LYS A 130 -9.86 18.60 1.33
C LYS A 130 -10.90 17.65 0.75
N MET A 131 -10.52 16.79 -0.20
CA MET A 131 -11.39 15.75 -0.73
C MET A 131 -11.78 14.73 0.34
N CYS A 132 -10.86 14.34 1.23
CA CYS A 132 -11.18 13.47 2.36
C CYS A 132 -12.16 14.14 3.33
N GLU A 133 -11.92 15.41 3.67
CA GLU A 133 -12.80 16.18 4.57
C GLU A 133 -14.22 16.33 3.99
N VAL A 134 -14.34 16.73 2.73
CA VAL A 134 -15.65 17.11 2.14
C VAL A 134 -16.47 15.90 1.68
N TYR A 135 -15.82 14.87 1.12
CA TYR A 135 -16.52 13.77 0.46
C TYR A 135 -16.52 12.46 1.26
N PHE A 136 -15.55 12.30 2.17
CA PHE A 136 -15.48 11.14 3.06
C PHE A 136 -15.85 11.49 4.51
N ASP A 137 -15.94 12.78 4.88
CA ASP A 137 -16.11 13.24 6.27
C ASP A 137 -15.03 12.67 7.21
N ILE A 138 -13.79 12.54 6.70
CA ILE A 138 -12.65 11.92 7.39
C ILE A 138 -11.43 12.85 7.34
N ASP A 139 -10.78 13.01 8.49
CA ASP A 139 -9.42 13.57 8.59
C ASP A 139 -8.39 12.46 8.27
N PRO A 140 -7.67 12.52 7.13
CA PRO A 140 -6.80 11.45 6.70
C PRO A 140 -5.51 11.38 7.54
N LEU A 141 -5.05 10.16 7.84
CA LEU A 141 -3.71 9.97 8.39
C LEU A 141 -2.66 10.23 7.31
N ILE A 142 -1.79 11.23 7.52
CA ILE A 142 -0.75 11.58 6.55
C ILE A 142 0.61 10.99 6.95
N VAL A 143 1.21 10.22 6.05
CA VAL A 143 2.60 9.76 6.15
C VAL A 143 3.50 10.73 5.38
N GLY A 144 4.26 11.56 6.11
CA GLY A 144 5.23 12.48 5.54
C GLY A 144 5.85 13.42 6.57
N LYS A 145 5.02 14.30 7.15
CA LYS A 145 5.44 15.23 8.20
C LYS A 145 5.38 14.48 9.53
N ASN A 146 6.54 14.16 10.12
CA ASN A 146 6.68 13.32 11.33
C ASN A 146 6.49 11.81 11.13
N SER A 147 6.76 11.29 9.92
CA SER A 147 6.62 9.85 9.61
C SER A 147 7.27 8.91 10.63
N LEU A 148 8.34 9.32 11.31
CA LEU A 148 9.03 8.48 12.30
C LEU A 148 8.18 8.23 13.56
N GLU A 149 7.46 9.26 14.02
CA GLU A 149 6.54 9.12 15.17
C GLU A 149 5.32 8.28 14.80
N THR A 150 4.83 8.47 13.57
CA THR A 150 3.69 7.74 13.02
C THR A 150 4.02 6.26 12.76
N THR A 151 5.24 5.95 12.30
CA THR A 151 5.59 4.58 11.87
C THR A 151 6.34 3.77 12.91
N LYS A 152 6.99 4.42 13.89
CA LYS A 152 7.86 3.76 14.90
C LYS A 152 8.96 2.88 14.29
N LEU A 153 9.31 3.12 13.02
CA LEU A 153 10.37 2.41 12.31
C LEU A 153 11.72 2.73 12.98
N LYS A 154 12.47 1.70 13.36
CA LYS A 154 13.82 1.87 13.89
C LYS A 154 14.76 2.30 12.76
N MET A 155 15.67 3.20 13.05
CA MET A 155 16.56 3.81 12.05
C MET A 155 18.02 3.74 12.51
N CYS A 156 18.90 3.26 11.63
CA CYS A 156 20.36 3.41 11.68
C CYS A 156 20.84 4.46 10.65
N TYR A 157 19.91 5.14 9.98
CA TYR A 157 20.20 6.19 9.01
C TYR A 157 20.51 7.52 9.71
N PRO A 158 21.61 8.23 9.39
CA PRO A 158 22.02 9.44 10.11
C PRO A 158 20.99 10.58 10.11
N ASN A 159 20.30 10.78 8.98
CA ASN A 159 19.32 11.85 8.79
C ASN A 159 17.94 11.28 8.40
N PRO A 160 17.18 10.69 9.33
CA PRO A 160 15.93 10.00 9.00
C PRO A 160 14.86 10.87 8.33
N HIS A 161 14.89 12.19 8.58
CA HIS A 161 13.93 13.15 8.00
C HIS A 161 14.11 13.40 6.49
N GLU A 162 15.24 12.99 5.91
CA GLU A 162 15.50 13.12 4.46
C GLU A 162 14.90 11.97 3.65
N ILE A 163 14.42 10.91 4.31
CA ILE A 163 13.89 9.72 3.65
C ILE A 163 12.47 10.02 3.15
N GLY A 164 12.22 9.72 1.88
CA GLY A 164 10.88 9.81 1.28
C GLY A 164 9.85 8.93 2.01
N ALA A 165 8.62 9.39 2.07
CA ALA A 165 7.53 8.69 2.75
C ALA A 165 7.30 7.28 2.18
N ASP A 166 7.35 7.14 0.85
CA ASP A 166 7.27 5.89 0.10
C ASP A 166 8.26 4.82 0.62
N ARG A 167 9.52 5.20 0.84
CA ARG A 167 10.57 4.31 1.34
C ARG A 167 10.31 3.88 2.79
N ILE A 168 9.81 4.78 3.63
CA ILE A 168 9.41 4.47 5.01
C ILE A 168 8.24 3.48 5.01
N VAL A 169 7.23 3.73 4.19
CA VAL A 169 6.03 2.90 4.05
C VAL A 169 6.41 1.49 3.57
N ASN A 170 7.23 1.40 2.51
CA ASN A 170 7.74 0.14 2.00
C ASN A 170 8.49 -0.65 3.07
N ALA A 171 9.33 0.02 3.87
CA ALA A 171 10.07 -0.63 4.95
C ALA A 171 9.14 -1.20 6.03
N VAL A 172 8.12 -0.44 6.45
CA VAL A 172 7.12 -0.92 7.41
C VAL A 172 6.35 -2.12 6.86
N GLY A 173 5.87 -2.03 5.62
CA GLY A 173 5.18 -3.13 4.94
C GLY A 173 6.03 -4.38 4.85
N ALA A 174 7.31 -4.21 4.48
CA ALA A 174 8.23 -5.32 4.31
C ALA A 174 8.59 -6.00 5.64
N ILE A 175 8.88 -5.24 6.70
CA ILE A 175 9.15 -5.80 8.04
C ILE A 175 7.94 -6.57 8.57
N LYS A 176 6.73 -6.09 8.28
CA LYS A 176 5.51 -6.73 8.76
C LYS A 176 5.25 -8.08 8.09
N GLN A 177 5.61 -8.22 6.81
CA GLN A 177 5.29 -9.39 5.98
C GLN A 177 6.44 -10.37 5.84
N TYR A 178 7.68 -9.90 5.90
CA TYR A 178 8.88 -10.67 5.60
C TYR A 178 9.89 -10.57 6.74
N ARG A 179 10.70 -11.61 6.92
CA ARG A 179 11.70 -11.67 7.98
C ARG A 179 12.98 -10.95 7.58
N ALA A 180 13.43 -10.03 8.44
CA ALA A 180 14.69 -9.32 8.29
C ALA A 180 15.93 -10.22 8.46
N PRO A 181 17.09 -9.89 7.83
CA PRO A 181 17.36 -8.67 7.06
C PRO A 181 16.69 -8.64 5.68
N LEU A 182 16.41 -7.44 5.16
CA LEU A 182 15.69 -7.23 3.90
C LEU A 182 16.43 -6.26 2.97
N VAL A 183 16.29 -6.49 1.67
CA VAL A 183 16.55 -5.49 0.63
C VAL A 183 15.25 -5.25 -0.12
N ILE A 184 14.80 -4.00 -0.15
CA ILE A 184 13.58 -3.61 -0.87
C ILE A 184 13.99 -2.83 -2.11
N ILE A 185 13.54 -3.28 -3.27
CA ILE A 185 13.77 -2.64 -4.56
C ILE A 185 12.46 -2.04 -5.04
N ASP A 186 12.39 -0.72 -5.18
CA ASP A 186 11.22 -0.04 -5.72
C ASP A 186 11.51 0.48 -7.13
N PHE A 187 10.84 -0.10 -8.13
CA PHE A 187 10.91 0.30 -9.53
C PHE A 187 9.89 1.40 -9.84
N GLY A 188 10.17 2.61 -9.33
CA GLY A 188 9.37 3.80 -9.50
C GLY A 188 9.95 4.79 -10.53
N THR A 189 9.72 6.08 -10.29
CA THR A 189 10.35 7.18 -11.06
C THR A 189 11.88 7.09 -10.97
N ALA A 190 12.40 6.83 -9.78
CA ALA A 190 13.76 6.36 -9.55
C ALA A 190 13.70 4.87 -9.16
N THR A 191 14.80 4.14 -9.36
CA THR A 191 14.95 2.80 -8.77
C THR A 191 15.63 2.96 -7.43
N THR A 192 14.97 2.55 -6.35
CA THR A 192 15.56 2.64 -5.00
C THR A 192 15.82 1.25 -4.44
N PHE A 193 16.90 1.11 -3.69
CA PHE A 193 17.28 -0.09 -2.96
C PHE A 193 17.37 0.30 -1.50
N CYS A 194 16.55 -0.26 -0.62
CA CYS A 194 16.57 0.03 0.81
C CYS A 194 17.04 -1.19 1.59
N TYR A 195 17.98 -1.01 2.51
CA TYR A 195 18.50 -2.09 3.35
C TYR A 195 17.96 -1.98 4.78
N ILE A 196 17.43 -3.09 5.27
CA ILE A 196 16.95 -3.26 6.64
C ILE A 196 17.75 -4.38 7.27
N ASN A 197 18.38 -4.11 8.41
CA ASN A 197 19.23 -5.09 9.08
C ASN A 197 18.42 -6.13 9.88
N ASP A 198 19.12 -7.09 10.47
CA ASP A 198 18.57 -8.17 11.31
C ASP A 198 17.84 -7.68 12.58
N ARG A 199 18.06 -6.43 13.01
CA ARG A 199 17.36 -5.78 14.12
C ARG A 199 16.11 -5.01 13.70
N GLU A 200 15.70 -5.16 12.44
CA GLU A 200 14.58 -4.42 11.82
C GLU A 200 14.83 -2.89 11.79
N GLU A 201 16.10 -2.50 11.69
CA GLU A 201 16.48 -1.09 11.56
C GLU A 201 16.71 -0.74 10.10
N TYR A 202 16.10 0.34 9.65
CA TYR A 202 16.35 0.90 8.32
C TYR A 202 17.72 1.59 8.31
N CYS A 203 18.67 1.05 7.55
CA CYS A 203 20.06 1.49 7.56
C CYS A 203 20.46 2.34 6.35
N GLY A 204 19.55 2.56 5.40
CA GLY A 204 19.80 3.37 4.22
C GLY A 204 19.59 2.61 2.94
N GLY A 205 20.32 2.99 1.90
CA GLY A 205 20.06 2.45 0.58
C GLY A 205 20.81 3.12 -0.55
N ILE A 206 20.43 2.75 -1.76
CA ILE A 206 20.98 3.22 -3.03
C ILE A 206 19.82 3.77 -3.87
N ILE A 207 20.08 4.83 -4.63
CA ILE A 207 19.12 5.41 -5.59
C ILE A 207 19.82 5.44 -6.95
N SER A 208 19.21 4.82 -7.95
CA SER A 208 19.61 4.93 -9.35
C SER A 208 18.47 5.52 -10.18
N PRO A 209 18.74 6.00 -11.42
CA PRO A 209 17.67 6.38 -12.33
C PRO A 209 16.64 5.25 -12.49
N GLY A 210 15.37 5.61 -12.71
CA GLY A 210 14.34 4.64 -13.08
C GLY A 210 14.41 4.30 -14.57
N ILE A 211 13.89 3.14 -14.96
CA ILE A 211 13.99 2.63 -16.33
C ILE A 211 13.44 3.65 -17.35
N ASN A 212 12.28 4.23 -17.05
CA ASN A 212 11.67 5.26 -17.89
C ASN A 212 12.52 6.53 -17.99
N ILE A 213 13.19 6.96 -16.90
CA ILE A 213 14.10 8.12 -16.95
C ILE A 213 15.30 7.81 -17.84
N SER A 214 15.91 6.63 -17.70
CA SER A 214 17.04 6.22 -18.53
C SER A 214 16.69 6.22 -20.01
N MET A 215 15.50 5.71 -20.36
CA MET A 215 15.02 5.66 -21.74
C MET A 215 14.67 7.03 -22.30
N GLU A 216 14.00 7.88 -21.51
CA GLU A 216 13.70 9.24 -21.91
C GLU A 216 14.98 10.05 -22.13
N ALA A 217 16.02 9.84 -21.31
CA ALA A 217 17.32 10.47 -21.51
C ALA A 217 17.97 10.05 -22.84
N LEU A 218 17.92 8.77 -23.21
CA LEU A 218 18.43 8.30 -24.50
C LEU A 218 17.67 8.93 -25.68
N TYR A 219 16.34 8.93 -25.60
CA TYR A 219 15.47 9.53 -26.62
C TYR A 219 15.74 11.04 -26.79
N GLN A 220 15.87 11.78 -25.68
CA GLN A 220 16.05 13.24 -25.73
C GLN A 220 17.48 13.67 -26.12
N LYS A 221 18.50 12.86 -25.81
CA LYS A 221 19.91 13.24 -25.99
C LYS A 221 20.57 12.64 -27.23
N ALA A 222 20.00 11.59 -27.82
CA ALA A 222 20.53 10.98 -29.03
C ALA A 222 19.65 11.27 -30.25
N SER A 223 20.25 11.83 -31.31
CA SER A 223 19.52 12.40 -32.45
C SER A 223 18.73 11.40 -33.31
N LYS A 224 19.00 10.10 -33.22
CA LYS A 224 18.39 9.06 -34.07
C LYS A 224 17.69 7.95 -33.29
N LEU A 225 17.69 8.00 -31.95
CA LEU A 225 17.09 6.94 -31.15
C LEU A 225 15.59 7.22 -30.99
N PRO A 226 14.70 6.30 -31.41
CA PRO A 226 13.26 6.50 -31.24
C PRO A 226 12.84 6.25 -29.79
N LYS A 227 11.64 6.72 -29.45
CA LYS A 227 10.97 6.29 -28.23
C LYS A 227 10.54 4.83 -28.39
N ILE A 228 10.84 4.00 -27.39
CA ILE A 228 10.50 2.57 -27.40
C ILE A 228 9.74 2.19 -26.12
N GLU A 229 8.92 1.15 -26.21
CA GLU A 229 8.33 0.50 -25.05
C GLU A 229 9.32 -0.49 -24.44
N ILE A 230 9.26 -0.63 -23.12
CA ILE A 230 10.15 -1.50 -22.36
C ILE A 230 9.49 -2.87 -22.28
N GLU A 231 10.16 -3.87 -22.84
CA GLU A 231 9.74 -5.27 -22.81
C GLU A 231 10.97 -6.18 -22.81
N LYS A 232 10.78 -7.45 -22.44
CA LYS A 232 11.83 -8.46 -22.56
C LYS A 232 12.07 -8.74 -24.05
N PRO A 233 13.29 -8.56 -24.56
CA PRO A 233 13.60 -8.89 -25.96
C PRO A 233 13.70 -10.41 -26.16
N ASP A 234 13.37 -10.86 -27.37
CA ASP A 234 13.52 -12.28 -27.77
C ASP A 234 14.99 -12.70 -27.82
N GLU A 235 15.86 -11.81 -28.30
CA GLU A 235 17.28 -12.05 -28.49
C GLU A 235 18.12 -11.05 -27.68
N VAL A 236 19.25 -11.51 -27.13
CA VAL A 236 20.17 -10.65 -26.36
C VAL A 236 20.88 -9.66 -27.28
N VAL A 237 21.30 -10.07 -28.47
CA VAL A 237 21.99 -9.18 -29.41
C VAL A 237 21.00 -8.69 -30.47
N GLY A 238 20.52 -7.45 -30.30
CA GLY A 238 19.57 -6.84 -31.22
C GLY A 238 20.15 -6.59 -32.61
N LYS A 239 19.35 -6.82 -33.65
CA LYS A 239 19.72 -6.66 -35.07
C LYS A 239 19.15 -5.38 -35.70
N SER A 240 18.44 -4.58 -34.90
CA SER A 240 17.99 -3.24 -35.25
C SER A 240 18.27 -2.27 -34.09
N THR A 241 18.21 -0.96 -34.34
CA THR A 241 18.39 0.05 -33.29
C THR A 241 17.36 -0.12 -32.16
N VAL A 242 16.10 -0.41 -32.49
CA VAL A 242 15.04 -0.64 -31.50
C VAL A 242 15.33 -1.89 -30.67
N GLU A 243 15.71 -3.01 -31.31
CA GLU A 243 16.07 -4.24 -30.59
C GLU A 243 17.30 -4.05 -29.71
N ALA A 244 18.34 -3.36 -30.20
CA ALA A 244 19.53 -3.08 -29.42
C ALA A 244 19.23 -2.19 -28.21
N MET A 245 18.35 -1.21 -28.35
CA MET A 245 17.88 -0.38 -27.23
C MET A 245 17.07 -1.21 -26.21
N LYS A 246 16.12 -2.04 -26.68
CA LYS A 246 15.33 -2.95 -25.81
C LYS A 246 16.22 -3.88 -25.01
N SER A 247 17.21 -4.50 -25.67
CA SER A 247 18.18 -5.36 -25.00
C SER A 247 19.05 -4.61 -24.00
N GLY A 248 19.61 -3.46 -24.41
CA GLY A 248 20.46 -2.65 -23.54
C GLY A 248 19.74 -2.18 -22.28
N VAL A 249 18.48 -1.76 -22.38
CA VAL A 249 17.71 -1.35 -21.21
C VAL A 249 17.33 -2.55 -20.35
N PHE A 250 16.79 -3.62 -20.92
CA PHE A 250 16.30 -4.76 -20.16
C PHE A 250 17.43 -5.50 -19.44
N TYR A 251 18.41 -6.02 -20.17
CA TYR A 251 19.53 -6.75 -19.57
C TYR A 251 20.49 -5.85 -18.80
N GLY A 252 20.61 -4.57 -19.18
CA GLY A 252 21.36 -3.58 -18.42
C GLY A 252 20.74 -3.34 -17.04
N TYR A 253 19.41 -3.24 -16.94
CA TYR A 253 18.72 -3.11 -15.65
C TYR A 253 18.77 -4.38 -14.81
N VAL A 254 18.56 -5.56 -15.42
CA VAL A 254 18.70 -6.83 -14.70
C VAL A 254 20.12 -6.97 -14.12
N GLY A 255 21.14 -6.68 -14.92
CA GLY A 255 22.54 -6.69 -14.46
C GLY A 255 22.84 -5.64 -13.39
N GLN A 256 22.25 -4.44 -13.49
CA GLN A 256 22.35 -3.40 -12.46
C GLN A 256 21.74 -3.87 -11.13
N VAL A 257 20.53 -4.43 -11.17
CA VAL A 257 19.81 -4.93 -10.00
C VAL A 257 20.62 -6.04 -9.32
N ASP A 258 20.98 -7.09 -10.07
CA ASP A 258 21.74 -8.22 -9.52
C ASP A 258 23.11 -7.77 -9.00
N GLY A 259 23.79 -6.87 -9.72
CA GLY A 259 25.07 -6.32 -9.30
C GLY A 259 24.97 -5.53 -7.98
N ILE A 260 24.00 -4.62 -7.87
CA ILE A 260 23.80 -3.80 -6.67
C ILE A 260 23.40 -4.67 -5.47
N VAL A 261 22.46 -5.60 -5.64
CA VAL A 261 22.03 -6.48 -4.57
C VAL A 261 23.21 -7.29 -4.04
N ASN A 262 24.02 -7.88 -4.93
CA ASN A 262 25.21 -8.63 -4.51
C ASN A 262 26.24 -7.74 -3.77
N GLN A 263 26.40 -6.47 -4.17
CA GLN A 263 27.24 -5.52 -3.42
C GLN A 263 26.68 -5.23 -2.02
N ILE A 264 25.36 -5.12 -1.86
CA ILE A 264 24.73 -4.99 -0.54
C ILE A 264 25.00 -6.24 0.32
N LYS A 265 24.78 -7.45 -0.24
CA LYS A 265 25.02 -8.72 0.48
C LYS A 265 26.48 -8.83 0.96
N ASN A 266 27.43 -8.51 0.07
CA ASN A 266 28.85 -8.55 0.38
C ASN A 266 29.28 -7.50 1.41
N SER A 267 28.85 -6.24 1.25
CA SER A 267 29.24 -5.14 2.15
C SER A 267 28.66 -5.28 3.56
N THR A 268 27.44 -5.82 3.67
CA THR A 268 26.79 -6.03 4.97
C THR A 268 27.15 -7.37 5.61
N ASN A 269 27.75 -8.29 4.84
CA ASN A 269 28.00 -9.68 5.23
C ASN A 269 26.72 -10.38 5.72
N THR A 270 25.61 -10.14 5.03
CA THR A 270 24.29 -10.75 5.32
C THR A 270 23.67 -11.35 4.06
N ASN A 271 22.69 -12.23 4.23
CA ASN A 271 21.86 -12.74 3.13
C ASN A 271 20.40 -12.29 3.31
N PRO A 272 20.10 -11.02 2.99
CA PRO A 272 18.75 -10.46 3.11
C PRO A 272 17.79 -11.07 2.09
N THR A 273 16.52 -11.16 2.48
CA THR A 273 15.42 -11.43 1.53
C THR A 273 15.23 -10.20 0.65
N VAL A 274 15.19 -10.40 -0.66
CA VAL A 274 15.13 -9.34 -1.66
C VAL A 274 13.73 -9.24 -2.22
N ILE A 275 13.07 -8.12 -1.96
CA ILE A 275 11.67 -7.86 -2.34
C ILE A 275 11.64 -6.77 -3.39
N ALA A 276 10.96 -7.00 -4.51
CA ALA A 276 10.75 -6.03 -5.58
C ALA A 276 9.32 -5.53 -5.60
N THR A 277 9.13 -4.22 -5.71
CA THR A 277 7.84 -3.54 -5.85
C THR A 277 7.93 -2.43 -6.90
N GLY A 278 6.83 -1.72 -7.15
CA GLY A 278 6.77 -0.66 -8.15
C GLY A 278 6.35 -1.16 -9.54
N GLY A 279 6.16 -0.22 -10.47
CA GLY A 279 5.43 -0.45 -11.72
C GLY A 279 6.09 -1.42 -12.70
N LEU A 280 7.42 -1.56 -12.65
CA LEU A 280 8.20 -2.44 -13.53
C LEU A 280 8.81 -3.64 -12.80
N SER A 281 8.39 -3.88 -11.55
CA SER A 281 8.90 -4.99 -10.73
C SER A 281 8.67 -6.36 -11.34
N ALA A 282 7.48 -6.64 -11.87
CA ALA A 282 7.17 -7.92 -12.50
C ALA A 282 8.07 -8.19 -13.72
N LEU A 283 8.32 -7.17 -14.55
CA LEU A 283 9.13 -7.31 -15.75
C LEU A 283 10.60 -7.66 -15.44
N ILE A 284 11.16 -7.05 -14.41
CA ILE A 284 12.56 -7.27 -14.02
C ILE A 284 12.72 -8.45 -13.06
N GLY A 285 11.75 -8.66 -12.18
CA GLY A 285 11.75 -9.73 -11.17
C GLY A 285 11.89 -11.11 -11.79
N ASP A 286 11.15 -11.38 -12.87
CA ASP A 286 11.21 -12.67 -13.58
C ASP A 286 12.57 -12.98 -14.22
N ALA A 287 13.40 -11.96 -14.45
CA ALA A 287 14.70 -12.10 -15.11
C ALA A 287 15.89 -11.95 -14.16
N SER A 288 15.68 -11.40 -12.97
CA SER A 288 16.70 -11.22 -11.94
C SER A 288 16.99 -12.53 -11.22
N ASN A 289 18.26 -12.78 -10.91
CA ASN A 289 18.65 -13.96 -10.12
C ASN A 289 18.68 -13.67 -8.62
N THR A 290 18.52 -12.40 -8.22
CA THR A 290 18.70 -11.96 -6.84
C THR A 290 17.42 -11.53 -6.16
N ILE A 291 16.34 -11.27 -6.91
CA ILE A 291 15.01 -10.96 -6.37
C ILE A 291 14.35 -12.26 -5.91
N ASP A 292 13.96 -12.32 -4.64
CA ASP A 292 13.29 -13.48 -4.05
C ASP A 292 11.76 -13.38 -4.19
N VAL A 293 11.21 -12.16 -4.06
CA VAL A 293 9.76 -11.91 -4.06
C VAL A 293 9.44 -10.67 -4.88
N VAL A 294 8.41 -10.76 -5.73
CA VAL A 294 7.77 -9.61 -6.36
C VAL A 294 6.46 -9.33 -5.62
N ASP A 295 6.36 -8.18 -4.97
CA ASP A 295 5.18 -7.73 -4.23
C ASP A 295 4.71 -6.36 -4.78
N PRO A 296 3.78 -6.34 -5.74
CA PRO A 296 3.28 -5.12 -6.36
C PRO A 296 2.52 -4.19 -5.40
N TYR A 297 2.11 -4.69 -4.23
CA TYR A 297 1.24 -3.98 -3.29
C TYR A 297 1.93 -3.66 -1.96
N LEU A 298 3.25 -3.88 -1.87
CA LEU A 298 4.07 -3.62 -0.68
C LEU A 298 3.79 -2.25 -0.05
N THR A 299 3.70 -1.19 -0.86
CA THR A 299 3.44 0.17 -0.38
C THR A 299 2.04 0.30 0.22
N LEU A 300 1.02 -0.25 -0.44
CA LEU A 300 -0.36 -0.22 0.07
C LEU A 300 -0.45 -1.04 1.38
N ASN A 301 0.22 -2.19 1.45
CA ASN A 301 0.30 -3.03 2.65
C ASN A 301 0.99 -2.29 3.81
N GLY A 302 2.04 -1.51 3.49
CA GLY A 302 2.70 -0.62 4.43
C GLY A 302 1.77 0.44 4.99
N LEU A 303 1.01 1.13 4.14
CA LEU A 303 0.03 2.14 4.57
C LEU A 303 -1.03 1.54 5.48
N TYR A 304 -1.59 0.41 5.06
CA TYR A 304 -2.57 -0.33 5.84
C TYR A 304 -2.02 -0.69 7.23
N THR A 305 -0.79 -1.19 7.30
CA THR A 305 -0.11 -1.52 8.57
C THR A 305 0.07 -0.29 9.46
N ILE A 306 0.56 0.81 8.88
CA ILE A 306 0.76 2.08 9.61
C ILE A 306 -0.57 2.58 10.17
N TYR A 307 -1.65 2.52 9.39
CA TYR A 307 -2.95 2.95 9.85
C TYR A 307 -3.43 2.15 11.06
N LYS A 308 -3.38 0.81 10.99
CA LYS A 308 -3.78 -0.07 12.10
C LYS A 308 -3.01 0.22 13.39
N ASP A 309 -1.72 0.48 13.28
CA ASP A 309 -0.85 0.73 14.44
C ASP A 309 -1.11 2.09 15.10
N ASN A 310 -1.82 2.99 14.41
CA ASN A 310 -2.23 4.31 14.90
C ASN A 310 -3.73 4.40 15.23
N TRP A 311 -4.58 3.49 14.73
CA TRP A 311 -6.05 3.47 14.87
C TRP A 311 -6.61 3.24 16.30
N LYS A 312 -5.84 3.48 17.35
CA LYS A 312 -6.26 3.32 18.76
C LYS A 312 -5.74 4.42 19.70
N LYS A 313 -5.52 5.62 19.19
CA LYS A 313 -5.24 6.79 20.03
C LYS A 313 -6.38 7.77 19.96
#